data_AF-A0ABD0R7Y1-F1
#
_entry.id   AF-A0ABD0R7Y1-F1
#
_cell.length_a   1.000
_cell.length_b   1.000
_cell.length_c   1.000
_cell.angle_alpha   90.00
_cell.angle_beta   90.00
_cell.angle_gamma   90.00
#
_symmetry.space_group_name_H-M   'P 1'
#
loop_
_entity.id
_entity.type
_entity.pdbx_description
1 polymer ?
#
loop_
_entity_poly.entity_id
_entity_poly.type
_entity_poly.pdbx_seq_one_letter_code
_entity_poly.pdbx_strand_id
1 'polypeptide(L)'
;CLPSTLKVYVAAIPAHHDPIQGKSVGKHDLVIRLNPPWPPSIPSQDLSLVFRALQQGPFEPLQSVELKFLSMKILLLLALASIERVGDLHAFSFGPADSQVTVRPRPGYMPKVPTTSFRDQVVSLQALPPEEADPALALLCPVRALRWYVDRTQSFRTSDQLFVCYGDRQKGNA
;
A
#
# COMPACT_ATOMS: atom_id res chain seq x y z
N CYS A 1 24.38 10.31 -5.59
CA CYS A 1 23.75 9.96 -4.30
C CYS A 1 23.76 8.44 -4.22
N LEU A 2 24.55 7.82 -3.34
CA LEU A 2 24.70 6.35 -3.34
C LEU A 2 23.36 5.65 -3.05
N PRO A 3 23.08 4.49 -3.67
CA PRO A 3 21.98 3.61 -3.29
C PRO A 3 22.02 3.32 -1.78
N SER A 4 20.85 3.23 -1.16
CA SER A 4 20.69 2.96 0.27
C SER A 4 21.49 1.73 0.74
N THR A 5 21.50 0.66 -0.04
CA THR A 5 22.28 -0.55 0.24
C THR A 5 23.79 -0.29 0.25
N LEU A 6 24.31 0.47 -0.72
CA LEU A 6 25.72 0.85 -0.74
C LEU A 6 26.07 1.77 0.42
N LYS A 7 25.19 2.71 0.79
CA LYS A 7 25.38 3.54 2.00
C LYS A 7 25.49 2.71 3.27
N VAL A 8 24.67 1.67 3.41
CA VAL A 8 24.72 0.76 4.56
C VAL A 8 26.06 0.01 4.58
N TYR A 9 26.50 -0.54 3.46
CA TYR A 9 27.81 -1.22 3.40
C TYR A 9 28.98 -0.26 3.62
N VAL A 10 28.96 0.94 3.03
CA VAL A 10 29.99 1.97 3.23
C VAL A 10 30.07 2.42 4.70
N ALA A 11 28.96 2.37 5.44
CA ALA A 11 28.93 2.70 6.87
C ALA A 11 29.30 1.51 7.78
N ALA A 12 28.95 0.28 7.40
CA ALA A 12 29.15 -0.92 8.21
C ALA A 12 30.56 -1.52 8.06
N ILE A 13 31.11 -1.55 6.85
CA ILE A 13 32.43 -2.14 6.58
C ILE A 13 33.54 -1.47 7.41
N PRO A 14 33.61 -0.14 7.57
CA PRO A 14 34.64 0.49 8.39
C PRO A 14 34.55 0.19 9.89
N ALA A 15 33.40 -0.28 10.39
CA ALA A 15 33.25 -0.66 11.79
C ALA A 15 33.95 -1.99 12.12
N HIS A 16 34.33 -2.76 11.10
CA HIS A 16 34.93 -4.09 11.24
C HIS A 16 36.27 -4.23 10.52
N HIS A 17 36.84 -3.14 10.00
CA HIS A 17 38.09 -3.16 9.26
C HIS A 17 39.04 -2.05 9.71
N ASP A 18 40.32 -2.40 9.85
CA ASP A 18 41.37 -1.43 10.11
C ASP A 18 41.52 -0.42 8.95
N PRO A 19 41.96 0.82 9.24
CA PRO A 19 42.20 1.82 8.22
C PRO A 19 43.19 1.33 7.15
N ILE A 20 42.84 1.49 5.87
CA ILE A 20 43.71 1.16 4.75
C ILE A 20 44.40 2.46 4.30
N GLN A 21 45.73 2.47 4.28
CA GLN A 21 46.55 3.65 3.95
C GLN A 21 46.23 4.88 4.82
N GLY A 22 45.95 4.66 6.11
CA GLY A 22 45.61 5.73 7.05
C GLY A 22 44.23 6.37 6.82
N LYS A 23 43.43 5.84 5.89
CA LYS A 23 42.05 6.27 5.61
C LYS A 23 41.07 5.17 5.99
N SER A 24 39.94 5.55 6.57
CA SER A 24 38.80 4.65 6.79
C SER A 24 38.32 4.08 5.45
N VAL A 25 38.02 2.77 5.40
CA VAL A 25 37.65 2.04 4.17
C VAL A 25 36.51 2.72 3.40
N GLY A 26 35.52 3.28 4.10
CA GLY A 26 34.37 3.97 3.48
C GLY A 26 34.71 5.33 2.85
N LYS A 27 35.86 5.92 3.19
CA LYS A 27 36.38 7.18 2.62
C LYS A 27 37.47 6.94 1.57
N HIS A 28 37.74 5.69 1.20
CA HIS A 28 38.75 5.36 0.21
C HIS A 28 38.25 5.72 -1.20
N ASP A 29 39.13 6.25 -2.05
CA ASP A 29 38.76 6.82 -3.37
C ASP A 29 38.07 5.79 -4.29
N LEU A 30 38.39 4.51 -4.13
CA LEU A 30 37.75 3.40 -4.87
C LEU A 30 36.28 3.20 -4.49
N VAL A 31 35.90 3.45 -3.23
CA VAL A 31 34.52 3.28 -2.73
C VAL A 31 33.63 4.45 -3.14
N ILE A 32 34.19 5.67 -3.17
CA ILE A 32 33.49 6.89 -3.57
C ILE A 32 33.09 6.85 -5.05
N ARG A 33 33.85 6.12 -5.88
CA ARG A 33 33.59 5.96 -7.32
C ARG A 33 32.49 4.95 -7.66
N LEU A 34 31.96 4.21 -6.69
CA LEU A 34 30.85 3.26 -6.88
C LEU A 34 29.48 3.94 -7.05
N ASN A 35 29.42 5.23 -7.41
CA ASN A 35 28.16 5.92 -7.63
C ASN A 35 27.51 5.36 -8.92
N PRO A 36 26.44 4.56 -8.82
CA PRO A 36 25.83 3.99 -10.01
C PRO A 36 25.17 5.12 -10.82
N PRO A 37 25.03 4.93 -12.15
CA PRO A 37 24.21 5.81 -12.96
C PRO A 37 22.82 5.92 -12.34
N TRP A 38 22.27 7.13 -12.36
CA TRP A 38 20.96 7.40 -11.80
C TRP A 38 19.96 6.43 -12.43
N PRO A 39 19.10 5.75 -11.64
CA PRO A 39 18.02 4.99 -12.23
C PRO A 39 17.21 5.93 -13.12
N PRO A 40 16.83 5.51 -14.32
CA PRO A 40 15.99 6.35 -15.18
C PRO A 40 14.78 6.78 -14.37
N SER A 41 14.45 8.07 -14.47
CA SER A 41 13.23 8.64 -13.90
C SER A 41 12.09 7.73 -14.32
N ILE A 42 11.46 7.06 -13.35
CA ILE A 42 10.24 6.30 -13.61
C ILE A 42 9.30 7.28 -14.33
N PRO A 43 8.77 6.95 -15.52
CA PRO A 43 7.87 7.85 -16.22
C PRO A 43 6.76 8.24 -15.24
N SER A 44 6.45 9.54 -15.16
CA SER A 44 5.41 10.08 -14.29
C SER A 44 4.17 9.20 -14.42
N GLN A 45 3.83 8.48 -13.35
CA GLN A 45 2.68 7.60 -13.35
C GLN A 45 1.46 8.43 -13.73
N ASP A 46 0.84 8.14 -14.88
CA ASP A 46 -0.41 8.78 -15.26
C ASP A 46 -1.52 8.20 -14.37
N LEU A 47 -1.76 8.84 -13.23
CA LEU A 47 -2.85 8.50 -12.32
C LEU A 47 -4.20 8.48 -13.05
N SER A 48 -4.36 9.28 -14.11
CA SER A 48 -5.55 9.29 -14.95
C SER A 48 -5.74 7.95 -15.68
N LEU A 49 -4.66 7.33 -16.15
CA LEU A 49 -4.71 6.00 -16.77
C LEU A 49 -5.15 4.93 -15.76
N VAL A 50 -4.64 5.02 -14.53
CA VAL A 50 -5.02 4.10 -13.44
C VAL A 50 -6.50 4.24 -13.11
N PHE A 51 -7.00 5.47 -12.95
CA PHE A 51 -8.43 5.71 -12.69
C PHE A 51 -9.31 5.21 -13.84
N ARG A 52 -8.93 5.48 -15.10
CA ARG A 52 -9.65 4.95 -16.26
C ARG A 52 -9.68 3.42 -16.27
N ALA A 53 -8.57 2.77 -15.96
CA ALA A 53 -8.52 1.31 -15.90
C ALA A 53 -9.45 0.76 -14.81
N LEU A 54 -9.47 1.38 -13.62
CA LEU A 54 -10.36 0.97 -12.52
C LEU A 54 -11.85 1.13 -12.84
N GLN A 55 -12.21 2.01 -13.77
CA GLN A 55 -13.58 2.22 -14.25
C GLN A 55 -14.01 1.16 -15.29
N GLN A 56 -13.11 0.32 -15.75
CA GLN A 56 -13.33 -0.64 -16.84
C GLN A 56 -13.10 -2.08 -16.38
N GLY A 57 -13.42 -3.05 -17.26
CA GLY A 57 -13.04 -4.44 -17.06
C GLY A 57 -11.51 -4.58 -16.95
N PRO A 58 -10.98 -5.47 -16.07
CA PRO A 58 -11.70 -6.48 -15.31
C PRO A 58 -12.21 -5.99 -13.93
N PHE A 59 -12.17 -4.70 -13.61
CA PHE A 59 -12.49 -4.17 -12.27
C PHE A 59 -13.96 -3.79 -12.07
N GLU A 60 -14.74 -3.85 -13.14
CA GLU A 60 -16.19 -3.64 -13.19
C GLU A 60 -16.83 -4.74 -14.05
N PRO A 61 -18.09 -5.14 -13.78
CA PRO A 61 -18.94 -4.70 -12.68
C PRO A 61 -18.62 -5.42 -11.35
N LEU A 62 -18.69 -4.71 -10.21
CA LEU A 62 -18.33 -5.24 -8.87
C LEU A 62 -19.14 -6.49 -8.44
N GLN A 63 -20.34 -6.66 -9.00
CA GLN A 63 -21.25 -7.77 -8.76
C GLN A 63 -20.66 -9.12 -9.22
N SER A 64 -20.06 -9.15 -10.41
CA SER A 64 -19.63 -10.39 -11.08
C SER A 64 -18.12 -10.55 -11.23
N VAL A 65 -17.36 -9.49 -10.97
CA VAL A 65 -15.89 -9.52 -11.02
C VAL A 65 -15.31 -10.61 -10.10
N GLU A 66 -14.18 -11.22 -10.47
CA GLU A 66 -13.48 -12.13 -9.57
C GLU A 66 -12.97 -11.41 -8.30
N LEU A 67 -12.99 -12.11 -7.17
CA LEU A 67 -12.59 -11.54 -5.87
C LEU A 67 -11.16 -10.98 -5.88
N LYS A 68 -10.26 -11.54 -6.70
CA LYS A 68 -8.88 -11.05 -6.89
C LYS A 68 -8.85 -9.62 -7.44
N PHE A 69 -9.67 -9.31 -8.44
CA PHE A 69 -9.72 -7.99 -9.07
C PHE A 69 -10.48 -7.00 -8.17
N LEU A 70 -11.51 -7.46 -7.45
CA LEU A 70 -12.18 -6.64 -6.44
C LEU A 70 -11.23 -6.25 -5.31
N SER A 71 -10.43 -7.21 -4.81
CA SER A 71 -9.39 -6.97 -3.80
C SER A 71 -8.37 -5.96 -4.31
N MET A 72 -7.88 -6.12 -5.54
CA MET A 72 -6.89 -5.23 -6.14
C MET A 72 -7.44 -3.82 -6.35
N LYS A 73 -8.70 -3.68 -6.78
CA LYS A 73 -9.37 -2.38 -6.91
C LYS A 73 -9.43 -1.65 -5.58
N ILE A 74 -9.86 -2.33 -4.52
CA ILE A 74 -9.96 -1.73 -3.18
C ILE A 74 -8.58 -1.37 -2.66
N LEU A 75 -7.61 -2.25 -2.82
CA LEU A 75 -6.24 -1.99 -2.41
C LEU A 75 -5.69 -0.73 -3.09
N LEU A 76 -5.92 -0.58 -4.39
CA LEU A 76 -5.44 0.57 -5.15
C LEU A 76 -6.18 1.85 -4.79
N LEU A 77 -7.51 1.81 -4.67
CA LEU A 77 -8.30 2.97 -4.23
C LEU A 77 -7.93 3.38 -2.80
N LEU A 78 -7.68 2.42 -1.91
CA LEU A 78 -7.28 2.68 -0.54
C LEU A 78 -5.87 3.26 -0.46
N ALA A 79 -4.91 2.71 -1.21
CA ALA A 79 -3.55 3.26 -1.30
C ALA A 79 -3.55 4.70 -1.84
N LEU A 80 -4.39 4.98 -2.85
CA LEU A 80 -4.53 6.32 -3.43
C LEU A 80 -5.25 7.30 -2.49
N ALA A 81 -6.24 6.83 -1.72
CA ALA A 81 -7.00 7.67 -0.79
C ALA A 81 -6.29 7.90 0.56
N SER A 82 -5.47 6.96 1.02
CA SER A 82 -4.83 7.02 2.33
C SER A 82 -3.44 7.66 2.34
N ILE A 83 -2.77 7.78 1.17
CA ILE A 83 -1.34 8.21 1.09
C ILE A 83 -0.42 7.30 1.95
N GLU A 84 -0.90 6.12 2.39
CA GLU A 84 -0.13 5.19 3.21
C GLU A 84 0.61 4.15 2.36
N ARG A 85 1.70 3.59 2.90
CA ARG A 85 2.54 2.64 2.16
C ARG A 85 1.81 1.32 1.98
N VAL A 86 2.03 0.65 0.85
CA VAL A 86 1.37 -0.62 0.52
C VAL A 86 1.56 -1.71 1.57
N GLY A 87 2.71 -1.73 2.27
CA GLY A 87 2.99 -2.70 3.34
C GLY A 87 2.17 -2.52 4.63
N ASP A 88 1.54 -1.35 4.78
CA ASP A 88 0.74 -0.98 5.94
C ASP A 88 -0.75 -1.33 5.73
N LEU A 89 -1.14 -1.67 4.49
CA LEU A 89 -2.53 -1.99 4.12
C LEU A 89 -3.09 -3.24 4.82
N HIS A 90 -2.22 -4.16 5.27
CA HIS A 90 -2.62 -5.35 6.04
C HIS A 90 -2.98 -5.03 7.50
N ALA A 91 -2.64 -3.84 8.01
CA ALA A 91 -2.95 -3.44 9.37
C ALA A 91 -4.41 -2.98 9.53
N PHE A 92 -5.13 -2.76 8.44
CA PHE A 92 -6.43 -2.11 8.45
C PHE A 92 -7.60 -3.01 8.93
N SER A 93 -8.40 -2.52 9.88
CA SER A 93 -9.67 -3.12 10.33
C SER A 93 -10.88 -2.24 9.98
N PHE A 94 -12.05 -2.85 9.80
CA PHE A 94 -13.29 -2.19 9.37
C PHE A 94 -14.24 -1.92 10.57
N GLY A 95 -14.90 -0.75 10.57
CA GLY A 95 -15.99 -0.39 11.50
C GLY A 95 -17.21 0.18 10.75
N PRO A 96 -18.46 -0.10 11.20
CA PRO A 96 -19.66 0.31 10.47
C PRO A 96 -20.01 1.78 10.73
N ALA A 97 -19.98 2.60 9.68
CA ALA A 97 -20.78 3.83 9.61
C ALA A 97 -21.30 4.01 8.17
N ASP A 98 -22.60 4.31 8.05
CA ASP A 98 -23.37 4.26 6.80
C ASP A 98 -22.96 5.26 5.70
N SER A 99 -21.98 6.12 5.96
CA SER A 99 -21.41 7.06 4.97
C SER A 99 -19.89 7.22 5.09
N GLN A 100 -19.26 6.51 6.02
CA GLN A 100 -17.87 6.69 6.37
C GLN A 100 -17.28 5.32 6.71
N VAL A 101 -16.21 4.96 6.02
CA VAL A 101 -15.45 3.77 6.40
C VAL A 101 -14.28 4.25 7.24
N THR A 102 -14.31 3.90 8.52
CA THR A 102 -13.18 4.11 9.40
C THR A 102 -12.26 2.91 9.30
N VAL A 103 -11.04 3.13 8.83
CA VAL A 103 -10.02 2.10 8.69
C VAL A 103 -8.94 2.34 9.74
N ARG A 104 -8.71 1.37 10.62
CA ARG A 104 -7.78 1.51 11.75
C ARG A 104 -6.62 0.51 11.66
N PRO A 105 -5.37 0.94 11.90
CA PRO A 105 -4.26 0.04 12.12
C PRO A 105 -4.54 -0.89 13.30
N ARG A 106 -4.17 -2.16 13.16
CA ARG A 106 -4.42 -3.16 14.19
C ARG A 106 -3.61 -2.86 15.45
N PRO A 107 -4.20 -3.09 16.64
CA PRO A 107 -3.47 -3.02 17.89
C PRO A 107 -2.27 -3.97 17.85
N GLY A 108 -1.06 -3.43 17.91
CA GLY A 108 0.19 -4.22 17.91
C GLY A 108 0.92 -4.34 16.57
N TYR A 109 0.41 -3.75 15.48
CA TYR A 109 1.18 -3.66 14.22
C TYR A 109 2.41 -2.75 14.41
N MET A 110 3.60 -3.24 14.04
CA MET A 110 4.81 -2.44 13.96
C MET A 110 5.24 -2.27 12.49
N PRO A 111 5.17 -1.05 11.93
CA PRO A 111 5.65 -0.80 10.58
C PRO A 111 7.16 -1.07 10.50
N LYS A 112 7.60 -1.61 9.35
CA LYS A 112 9.01 -1.93 9.08
C LYS A 112 9.94 -0.71 9.20
N VAL A 113 9.39 0.49 9.05
CA VAL A 113 10.05 1.75 9.39
C VAL A 113 9.17 2.44 10.43
N PRO A 114 9.61 2.59 11.68
CA PRO A 114 8.84 3.28 12.71
C PRO A 114 8.84 4.79 12.43
N THR A 115 7.90 5.24 11.59
CA THR A 115 7.54 6.66 11.51
C THR A 115 6.57 6.97 12.65
N THR A 116 6.85 8.05 13.39
CA THR A 116 6.12 8.46 14.61
C THR A 116 4.62 8.68 14.42
N SER A 117 4.17 8.92 13.18
CA SER A 117 2.76 9.17 12.84
C SER A 117 1.88 7.92 12.72
N PHE A 118 2.46 6.71 12.74
CA PHE A 118 1.72 5.48 12.39
C PHE A 118 0.89 4.89 13.54
N ARG A 119 1.20 5.23 14.80
CA ARG A 119 0.66 4.49 15.96
C ARG A 119 -0.86 4.67 16.20
N ASP A 120 -1.49 5.70 15.64
CA ASP A 120 -2.91 6.02 15.88
C ASP A 120 -3.63 6.60 14.65
N GLN A 121 -3.11 6.42 13.42
CA GLN A 121 -3.74 7.00 12.24
C GLN A 121 -5.04 6.29 11.87
N VAL A 122 -6.16 6.91 12.22
CA VAL A 122 -7.48 6.50 11.79
C VAL A 122 -7.74 7.09 10.40
N VAL A 123 -7.67 6.28 9.35
CA VAL A 123 -8.00 6.73 7.99
C VAL A 123 -9.52 6.68 7.84
N SER A 124 -10.14 7.84 7.84
CA SER A 124 -11.56 7.99 7.52
C SER A 124 -11.73 8.16 6.01
N LEU A 125 -12.30 7.16 5.34
CA LEU A 125 -12.75 7.29 3.96
C LEU A 125 -14.19 7.79 3.94
N GLN A 126 -14.44 8.89 3.25
CA GLN A 126 -15.80 9.33 2.96
C GLN A 126 -16.29 8.76 1.63
N ALA A 127 -17.57 8.43 1.57
CA ALA A 127 -18.19 8.06 0.31
C ALA A 127 -18.18 9.28 -0.62
N LEU A 128 -17.87 9.06 -1.91
CA LEU A 128 -18.13 10.07 -2.92
C LEU A 128 -19.65 10.27 -3.02
N PRO A 129 -20.16 11.52 -2.92
CA PRO A 129 -21.59 11.78 -2.90
C PRO A 129 -22.24 11.32 -4.22
N PRO A 130 -23.34 10.55 -4.16
CA PRO A 130 -23.97 10.00 -5.36
C PRO A 130 -24.77 11.03 -6.17
N GLU A 131 -25.20 12.14 -5.57
CA GLU A 131 -26.10 13.13 -6.20
C GLU A 131 -25.39 14.16 -7.09
N GLU A 132 -24.09 14.40 -6.88
CA GLU A 132 -23.34 15.44 -7.59
C GLU A 132 -22.14 14.90 -8.39
N ALA A 133 -21.85 13.59 -8.29
CA ALA A 133 -20.71 12.98 -8.93
C ALA A 133 -21.06 12.42 -10.31
N ASP A 134 -20.19 12.69 -11.30
CA ASP A 134 -20.17 12.01 -12.59
C ASP A 134 -20.30 10.49 -12.38
N PRO A 135 -21.19 9.77 -13.10
CA PRO A 135 -21.35 8.32 -12.98
C PRO A 135 -20.01 7.55 -13.11
N ALA A 136 -19.03 8.11 -13.83
CA ALA A 136 -17.68 7.56 -13.89
C ALA A 136 -16.94 7.68 -12.54
N LEU A 137 -17.08 8.79 -11.81
CA LEU A 137 -16.50 8.97 -10.48
C LEU A 137 -17.14 8.06 -9.44
N ALA A 138 -18.43 7.74 -9.59
CA ALA A 138 -19.09 6.76 -8.73
C ALA A 138 -18.41 5.38 -8.80
N LEU A 139 -17.82 5.00 -9.95
CA LEU A 139 -17.05 3.76 -10.13
C LEU A 139 -15.71 3.75 -9.37
N LEU A 140 -15.20 4.92 -9.00
CA LEU A 140 -13.98 5.11 -8.22
C LEU A 140 -14.24 5.26 -6.72
N CYS A 141 -15.50 5.21 -6.28
CA CYS A 141 -15.84 5.39 -4.86
C CYS A 141 -15.27 4.23 -4.01
N PRO A 142 -14.32 4.51 -3.09
CA PRO A 142 -13.70 3.47 -2.26
C PRO A 142 -14.71 2.81 -1.32
N VAL A 143 -15.67 3.58 -0.79
CA VAL A 143 -16.74 3.06 0.07
C VAL A 143 -17.64 2.09 -0.69
N ARG A 144 -17.95 2.37 -1.96
CA ARG A 144 -18.74 1.47 -2.81
C ARG A 144 -18.01 0.17 -3.06
N ALA A 145 -16.75 0.25 -3.48
CA ALA A 145 -15.94 -0.94 -3.74
C ALA A 145 -15.79 -1.78 -2.46
N LEU A 146 -15.57 -1.13 -1.31
CA LEU A 146 -15.39 -1.81 -0.05
C LEU A 146 -16.66 -2.52 0.43
N ARG A 147 -17.84 -1.89 0.32
CA ARG A 147 -19.13 -2.53 0.65
C ARG A 147 -19.31 -3.84 -0.11
N TRP A 148 -19.06 -3.84 -1.42
CA TRP A 148 -19.13 -5.05 -2.24
C TRP A 148 -18.17 -6.13 -1.80
N TYR A 149 -16.96 -5.78 -1.35
CA TYR A 149 -16.01 -6.76 -0.86
C TYR A 149 -16.38 -7.33 0.51
N VAL A 150 -16.83 -6.48 1.44
CA VAL A 150 -17.30 -6.95 2.75
C VAL A 150 -18.48 -7.90 2.55
N ASP A 151 -19.48 -7.51 1.76
CA ASP A 151 -20.65 -8.35 1.45
C ASP A 151 -20.24 -9.71 0.87
N ARG A 152 -19.35 -9.72 -0.13
CA ARG A 152 -18.89 -10.95 -0.79
C ARG A 152 -17.98 -11.82 0.08
N THR A 153 -17.31 -11.26 1.08
CA THR A 153 -16.42 -12.01 1.98
C THR A 153 -17.07 -12.38 3.30
N GLN A 154 -18.19 -11.76 3.67
CA GLN A 154 -18.86 -11.91 4.96
C GLN A 154 -19.18 -13.36 5.30
N SER A 155 -19.60 -14.16 4.32
CA SER A 155 -20.01 -15.56 4.52
C SER A 155 -18.89 -16.50 4.95
N PHE A 156 -17.62 -16.15 4.69
CA PHE A 156 -16.47 -16.99 5.01
C PHE A 156 -15.39 -16.28 5.81
N ARG A 157 -15.64 -15.05 6.27
CA ARG A 157 -14.67 -14.25 7.01
C ARG A 157 -14.52 -14.76 8.44
N THR A 158 -13.29 -15.04 8.85
CA THR A 158 -12.95 -15.46 10.22
C THR A 158 -12.11 -14.43 10.97
N SER A 159 -11.60 -13.41 10.27
CA SER A 159 -10.71 -12.39 10.81
C SER A 159 -11.27 -10.97 10.68
N ASP A 160 -10.92 -10.11 11.63
CA ASP A 160 -11.24 -8.67 11.62
C ASP A 160 -10.40 -7.86 10.62
N GLN A 161 -9.43 -8.50 9.95
CA GLN A 161 -8.59 -7.89 8.91
C GLN A 161 -9.40 -7.48 7.70
N LEU A 162 -9.11 -6.31 7.11
CA LEU A 162 -9.80 -5.80 5.93
C LEU A 162 -9.82 -6.81 4.77
N PHE A 163 -8.65 -7.33 4.40
CA PHE A 163 -8.48 -8.32 3.34
C PHE A 163 -8.39 -9.72 3.93
N VAL A 164 -9.04 -10.67 3.27
CA VAL A 164 -8.99 -12.09 3.60
C VAL A 164 -8.44 -12.91 2.45
N CYS A 165 -7.76 -13.99 2.79
CA CYS A 165 -7.37 -15.06 1.91
C CYS A 165 -8.62 -15.70 1.29
N TYR A 166 -8.54 -15.96 -0.01
CA TYR A 166 -9.62 -16.57 -0.81
C TYR A 166 -9.21 -17.87 -1.48
N GLY A 167 -7.99 -18.35 -1.22
CA GLY A 167 -7.53 -19.68 -1.65
C GLY A 167 -8.06 -20.78 -0.74
N ASP A 168 -8.35 -21.94 -1.31
CA ASP A 168 -9.13 -23.02 -0.66
C ASP A 168 -8.60 -23.46 0.71
N ARG A 169 -7.28 -23.44 0.93
CA ARG A 169 -6.66 -23.89 2.19
C ARG A 169 -6.71 -22.88 3.34
N GLN A 170 -6.89 -21.60 3.04
CA GLN A 170 -6.81 -20.49 4.02
C GLN A 170 -8.00 -19.53 3.89
N LYS A 171 -9.09 -19.98 3.26
CA LYS A 171 -10.24 -19.13 2.94
C LYS A 171 -10.80 -18.51 4.22
N GLY A 172 -10.88 -17.19 4.28
CA GLY A 172 -11.43 -16.45 5.42
C GLY A 172 -10.41 -15.95 6.43
N ASN A 173 -9.25 -16.59 6.51
CA ASN A 173 -8.10 -16.09 7.27
C ASN A 173 -7.48 -14.91 6.53
N ALA A 174 -6.50 -14.24 7.12
CA ALA A 174 -5.92 -13.04 6.54
C ALA A 174 -4.42 -12.97 6.72
#